data_AF-A0A9W9Z154-F1
#
_entry.id   AF-A0A9W9Z154-F1
#
_cell.length_a   1.000
_cell.length_b   1.000
_cell.length_c   1.000
_cell.angle_alpha   90.00
_cell.angle_beta   90.00
_cell.angle_gamma   90.00
#
_symmetry.space_group_name_H-M   'P 1'
#
loop_
_entity.id
_entity.type
_entity.pdbx_description
1 polymer ?
#
loop_
_entity_poly.entity_id
_entity_poly.type
_entity_poly.pdbx_seq_one_letter_code
_entity_poly.pdbx_strand_id
1 'polypeptide(L)'
;MQAKMRSFMSTNPPETPPIELHAVPSDPRNAGICAFAARDIARYEIVCEYTGESISLEEASRREERYAERQRPCTLMVLESNGKQVVIDPYGGDDQRPMIWGGTINHSRNNANLRPVVIDRNTSHPRVFFCSYT
;
A
#
# COMPACT_ATOMS: atom_id res chain seq x y z
N MET A 1 9.51 22.74 0.19
CA MET A 1 8.40 21.99 0.82
C MET A 1 8.88 20.70 1.52
N GLN A 2 9.73 19.87 0.87
CA GLN A 2 10.27 18.63 1.46
C GLN A 2 11.07 18.79 2.77
N ALA A 3 11.85 19.87 2.92
CA ALA A 3 12.69 20.10 4.11
C ALA A 3 11.89 20.34 5.40
N LYS A 4 10.75 21.05 5.31
CA LYS A 4 9.87 21.31 6.46
C LYS A 4 9.18 20.03 6.95
N MET A 5 8.82 19.13 6.03
CA MET A 5 8.15 17.88 6.36
C MET A 5 9.10 16.89 7.07
N ARG A 6 10.37 16.83 6.64
CA ARG A 6 11.40 16.03 7.34
C ARG A 6 11.67 16.55 8.76
N SER A 7 11.76 17.88 8.94
CA SER A 7 11.96 18.50 10.25
C SER A 7 10.79 18.26 11.20
N PHE A 8 9.55 18.32 10.70
CA PHE A 8 8.34 18.03 11.49
C PHE A 8 8.28 16.57 11.95
N MET A 9 8.61 15.61 11.07
CA MET A 9 8.64 14.19 11.40
C MET A 9 9.76 13.80 12.38
N SER A 10 10.88 14.52 12.37
CA SER A 10 11.97 14.31 13.34
C SER A 10 11.63 14.80 14.76
N THR A 11 10.74 15.77 14.87
CA THR A 11 10.36 16.40 16.15
C THR A 11 9.06 15.84 16.71
N ASN A 12 8.27 15.17 15.88
CA ASN A 12 7.05 14.46 16.24
C ASN A 12 7.17 13.05 15.65
N PRO A 13 7.97 12.16 16.26
CA PRO A 13 7.99 10.77 15.84
C PRO A 13 6.57 10.24 15.96
N PRO A 14 6.06 9.50 14.96
CA PRO A 14 4.73 8.91 15.08
C PRO A 14 4.72 8.02 16.33
N GLU A 15 3.78 8.29 17.24
CA GLU A 15 3.39 7.30 18.25
C GLU A 15 3.14 5.99 17.50
N THR A 16 3.77 4.91 17.97
CA THR A 16 3.82 3.55 17.42
C THR A 16 3.11 3.38 16.07
N PRO A 17 3.81 3.00 14.97
CA PRO A 17 3.16 2.86 13.67
C PRO A 17 1.86 2.06 13.84
N PRO A 18 0.73 2.52 13.28
CA PRO A 18 -0.62 2.04 13.65
C PRO A 18 -0.87 0.55 13.36
N ILE A 19 0.13 -0.15 12.81
CA ILE A 19 0.04 -1.50 12.27
C ILE A 19 1.22 -2.32 12.79
N GLU A 20 0.93 -3.51 13.29
CA GLU A 20 1.92 -4.56 13.54
C GLU A 20 1.76 -5.66 12.48
N LEU A 21 2.90 -6.13 11.93
CA LEU A 21 2.89 -7.23 10.97
C LEU A 21 2.88 -8.47 11.82
N HIS A 22 1.81 -9.25 11.70
CA HIS A 22 1.84 -10.59 12.24
C HIS A 22 1.90 -11.55 11.06
N ALA A 23 2.96 -12.36 11.03
CA ALA A 23 2.94 -13.60 10.27
C ALA A 23 2.01 -14.60 10.98
N VAL A 24 0.72 -14.28 11.03
CA VAL A 24 -0.30 -15.29 11.33
C VAL A 24 -0.73 -15.92 10.02
N PRO A 25 -1.11 -17.20 10.03
CA PRO A 25 -1.86 -17.77 8.92
C PRO A 25 -3.10 -16.90 8.73
N SER A 26 -3.12 -16.08 7.68
CA SER A 26 -4.30 -15.30 7.40
C SER A 26 -5.37 -16.31 6.99
N ASP A 27 -6.32 -16.58 7.90
CA ASP A 27 -7.46 -17.48 7.71
C ASP A 27 -7.12 -18.99 7.64
N PRO A 28 -8.03 -19.92 8.06
CA PRO A 28 -7.92 -21.36 7.76
C PRO A 28 -7.74 -21.71 6.27
N ARG A 29 -7.89 -20.74 5.37
CA ARG A 29 -7.64 -20.84 3.92
C ARG A 29 -6.18 -20.69 3.48
N ASN A 30 -5.23 -20.52 4.41
CA ASN A 30 -3.79 -20.45 4.09
C ASN A 30 -3.41 -19.26 3.18
N ALA A 31 -3.99 -18.08 3.40
CA ALA A 31 -3.85 -16.92 2.51
C ALA A 31 -2.57 -16.08 2.72
N GLY A 32 -1.61 -16.58 3.51
CA GLY A 32 -0.28 -15.96 3.66
C GLY A 32 -0.17 -14.95 4.81
N ILE A 33 0.62 -13.89 4.60
CA ILE A 33 0.94 -12.84 5.57
C ILE A 33 -0.20 -11.82 5.63
N CYS A 34 -0.51 -11.30 6.83
CA CYS A 34 -1.51 -10.25 6.98
C CYS A 34 -1.10 -9.17 8.01
N ALA A 35 -1.68 -7.99 7.84
CA ALA A 35 -1.52 -6.86 8.75
C ALA A 35 -2.62 -6.84 9.83
N PHE A 36 -2.25 -6.63 11.10
CA PHE A 36 -3.19 -6.32 12.17
C PHE A 36 -2.91 -4.94 12.75
N ALA A 37 -3.96 -4.31 13.26
CA ALA A 37 -3.82 -3.07 13.99
C ALA A 37 -3.11 -3.33 15.33
N ALA A 38 -2.11 -2.53 15.65
CA ALA A 38 -1.39 -2.61 16.93
C ALA A 38 -2.16 -1.92 18.07
N ARG A 39 -3.18 -1.16 17.72
CA ARG A 39 -4.04 -0.38 18.60
C ARG A 39 -5.38 -0.13 17.95
N ASP A 40 -6.30 0.47 18.70
CA ASP A 40 -7.52 1.02 18.12
C ASP A 40 -7.18 2.13 17.12
N ILE A 41 -7.86 2.12 15.98
CA ILE A 41 -7.70 3.08 14.88
C ILE A 41 -8.97 3.90 14.79
N ALA A 42 -8.85 5.22 14.87
CA ALA A 42 -10.02 6.09 14.80
C ALA A 42 -10.63 6.09 13.39
N ARG A 43 -11.92 6.36 13.30
CA ARG A 43 -12.60 6.51 12.01
C ARG A 43 -11.96 7.65 11.22
N TYR A 44 -11.69 7.41 9.93
CA TYR A 44 -10.99 8.30 9.00
C TYR A 44 -9.50 8.52 9.26
N GLU A 45 -8.91 7.80 10.22
CA GLU A 45 -7.47 7.83 10.43
C GLU A 45 -6.73 7.20 9.24
N ILE A 46 -5.61 7.80 8.85
CA ILE A 46 -4.69 7.25 7.85
C ILE A 46 -3.92 6.11 8.51
N VAL A 47 -4.03 4.92 7.92
CA VAL A 47 -3.44 3.69 8.45
C VAL A 47 -2.07 3.46 7.83
N CYS A 48 -1.98 3.42 6.50
CA CYS A 48 -0.71 3.38 5.80
C CYS A 48 -0.84 3.93 4.38
N GLU A 49 0.30 4.19 3.75
CA GLU A 49 0.39 4.43 2.32
C GLU A 49 0.70 3.12 1.57
N TYR A 50 0.04 2.91 0.44
CA TYR A 50 0.44 1.91 -0.54
C TYR A 50 1.58 2.46 -1.39
N THR A 51 2.78 2.47 -0.82
CA THR A 51 3.96 3.08 -1.43
C THR A 51 4.48 2.26 -2.61
N GLY A 52 4.85 2.91 -3.70
CA GLY A 52 5.45 2.22 -4.84
C GLY A 52 5.88 3.17 -5.95
N GLU A 53 6.46 2.61 -7.00
CA GLU A 53 6.71 3.33 -8.24
C GLU A 53 5.41 3.44 -9.03
N SER A 54 5.10 4.65 -9.53
CA SER A 54 3.97 4.85 -10.45
C SER A 54 4.41 4.54 -11.87
N ILE A 55 3.82 3.52 -12.47
CA ILE A 55 4.15 3.01 -13.80
C ILE A 55 2.91 2.98 -14.72
N SER A 56 3.14 2.91 -16.03
CA SER A 56 2.09 2.69 -17.03
C SER A 56 1.53 1.26 -16.96
N LEU A 57 0.35 1.03 -17.54
CA LEU A 57 -0.21 -0.32 -17.72
C LEU A 57 0.71 -1.25 -18.51
N GLU A 58 1.36 -0.76 -19.56
CA GLU A 58 2.27 -1.57 -20.39
C GLU A 58 3.44 -2.10 -19.55
N GLU A 59 4.11 -1.22 -18.80
CA GLU A 59 5.16 -1.62 -17.87
C GLU A 59 4.65 -2.52 -16.74
N ALA A 60 3.42 -2.29 -16.25
CA ALA A 60 2.80 -3.15 -15.25
C ALA A 60 2.61 -4.59 -15.75
N SER A 61 2.12 -4.78 -16.98
CA SER A 61 2.00 -6.10 -17.61
C SER A 61 3.36 -6.79 -17.74
N ARG A 62 4.40 -6.07 -18.16
CA ARG A 62 5.77 -6.62 -18.24
C ARG A 62 6.30 -7.06 -16.88
N ARG A 63 6.02 -6.29 -15.83
CA ARG A 63 6.46 -6.63 -14.45
C ARG A 63 5.65 -7.78 -13.87
N GLU A 64 4.37 -7.87 -14.15
CA GLU A 64 3.51 -8.99 -13.73
C GLU A 64 4.03 -10.33 -14.25
N GLU A 65 4.36 -10.41 -15.54
CA GLU A 65 4.99 -11.60 -16.15
C GLU A 65 6.30 -11.96 -15.45
N ARG A 66 7.18 -10.98 -15.24
CA ARG A 66 8.46 -11.19 -14.56
C ARG A 66 8.30 -11.66 -13.11
N TYR A 67 7.32 -11.12 -12.39
CA TYR A 67 7.02 -11.55 -11.01
C TYR A 67 6.50 -12.99 -10.97
N ALA A 68 5.65 -13.38 -11.92
CA ALA A 68 5.17 -14.75 -12.05
C ALA A 68 6.32 -15.74 -12.30
N GLU A 69 7.23 -15.42 -13.25
CA GLU A 69 8.43 -16.24 -13.53
C GLU A 69 9.30 -16.47 -12.29
N ARG A 70 9.38 -15.46 -11.42
CA ARG A 70 10.20 -15.48 -10.19
C ARG A 70 9.41 -15.94 -8.96
N GLN A 71 8.18 -16.43 -9.14
CA GLN A 71 7.29 -16.87 -8.06
C GLN A 71 7.07 -15.80 -6.97
N ARG A 72 7.07 -14.53 -7.38
CA ARG A 72 6.86 -13.38 -6.49
C ARG A 72 5.38 -12.99 -6.53
N PRO A 73 4.72 -12.76 -5.37
CA PRO A 73 3.33 -12.32 -5.36
C PRO A 73 3.15 -11.00 -6.10
N CYS A 74 2.18 -10.95 -7.03
CA CYS A 74 1.81 -9.72 -7.73
C CYS A 74 1.05 -8.79 -6.77
N THR A 75 1.62 -7.61 -6.51
CA THR A 75 1.04 -6.59 -5.61
C THR A 75 0.83 -5.27 -6.36
N LEU A 76 0.57 -5.34 -7.66
CA LEU A 76 0.30 -4.16 -8.48
C LEU A 76 -1.08 -3.58 -8.13
N MET A 77 -1.16 -2.26 -7.96
CA MET A 77 -2.43 -1.57 -7.72
C MET A 77 -2.76 -0.62 -8.86
N VAL A 78 -3.79 -0.97 -9.63
CA VAL A 78 -4.30 -0.13 -10.73
C VAL A 78 -5.22 0.94 -10.16
N LEU A 79 -5.04 2.19 -10.59
CA LEU A 79 -5.89 3.32 -10.22
C LEU A 79 -6.11 4.26 -11.40
N GLU A 80 -7.21 5.01 -11.35
CA GLU A 80 -7.46 6.13 -12.25
C GLU A 80 -7.03 7.43 -11.56
N SER A 81 -6.21 8.23 -12.23
CA SER A 81 -5.72 9.51 -11.74
C SER A 81 -5.70 10.50 -12.91
N ASN A 82 -6.37 11.65 -12.75
CA ASN A 82 -6.52 12.66 -13.81
C ASN A 82 -7.00 12.09 -15.16
N GLY A 83 -7.96 11.15 -15.12
CA GLY A 83 -8.54 10.51 -16.32
C GLY A 83 -7.59 9.54 -17.06
N LYS A 84 -6.46 9.17 -16.43
CA LYS A 84 -5.52 8.18 -16.95
C LYS A 84 -5.39 7.02 -15.98
N GLN A 85 -5.26 5.81 -16.51
CA GLN A 85 -4.91 4.65 -15.71
C GLN A 85 -3.41 4.63 -15.45
N VAL A 86 -3.05 4.47 -14.20
CA VAL A 86 -1.67 4.25 -13.74
C VAL A 86 -1.66 3.10 -12.75
N VAL A 87 -0.49 2.52 -12.54
CA VAL A 87 -0.31 1.40 -11.63
C VAL A 87 0.75 1.76 -10.60
N ILE A 88 0.49 1.47 -9.33
CA ILE A 88 1.50 1.56 -8.28
C ILE A 88 2.11 0.18 -8.10
N ASP A 89 3.42 0.08 -8.33
CA ASP A 89 4.22 -1.11 -8.08
C ASP A 89 5.03 -0.93 -6.79
N PRO A 90 4.66 -1.62 -5.69
CA PRO A 90 5.38 -1.51 -4.43
C PRO A 90 6.83 -1.99 -4.48
N TYR A 91 7.15 -2.88 -5.41
CA TYR A 91 8.49 -3.40 -5.56
C TYR A 91 9.38 -2.45 -6.37
N GLY A 92 8.80 -1.57 -7.19
CA GLY A 92 9.54 -0.64 -8.05
C GLY A 92 10.47 -1.38 -9.01
N GLY A 93 10.05 -2.57 -9.46
CA GLY A 93 10.87 -3.42 -10.30
C GLY A 93 12.10 -4.04 -9.61
N ASP A 94 12.27 -3.86 -8.30
CA ASP A 94 13.30 -4.52 -7.52
C ASP A 94 12.76 -5.80 -6.87
N ASP A 95 13.18 -6.93 -7.41
CA ASP A 95 12.71 -8.25 -7.01
C ASP A 95 13.36 -8.73 -5.70
N GLN A 96 14.23 -7.94 -5.08
CA GLN A 96 14.78 -8.17 -3.73
C GLN A 96 14.12 -7.27 -2.68
N ARG A 97 13.35 -6.26 -3.10
CA ARG A 97 12.68 -5.33 -2.17
C ARG A 97 11.71 -6.09 -1.26
N PRO A 98 11.69 -5.86 0.06
CA PRO A 98 10.70 -6.48 0.93
C PRO A 98 9.29 -5.95 0.61
N MET A 99 8.28 -6.76 0.93
CA MET A 99 6.88 -6.37 0.80
C MET A 99 6.56 -5.22 1.77
N ILE A 100 5.80 -4.23 1.27
CA ILE A 100 5.36 -3.10 2.08
C ILE A 100 4.15 -3.49 2.93
N TRP A 101 3.91 -2.74 4.00
CA TRP A 101 2.73 -2.87 4.87
C TRP A 101 1.40 -2.82 4.11
N GLY A 102 1.28 -1.89 3.14
CA GLY A 102 0.09 -1.79 2.31
C GLY A 102 -0.18 -3.06 1.47
N GLY A 103 0.88 -3.79 1.09
CA GLY A 103 0.83 -5.00 0.28
C GLY A 103 0.45 -6.25 1.07
N THR A 104 0.44 -6.17 2.40
CA THR A 104 -0.02 -7.24 3.30
C THR A 104 -1.46 -7.03 3.78
N ILE A 105 -2.16 -5.99 3.29
CA ILE A 105 -3.57 -5.77 3.61
C ILE A 105 -4.40 -6.70 2.73
N ASN A 106 -5.09 -7.64 3.39
CA ASN A 106 -5.94 -8.60 2.69
C ASN A 106 -7.25 -7.98 2.21
N HIS A 107 -7.76 -8.51 1.10
CA HIS A 107 -9.07 -8.16 0.58
C HIS A 107 -10.21 -8.78 1.41
N SER A 108 -11.26 -8.02 1.66
CA SER A 108 -12.52 -8.52 2.19
C SER A 108 -13.68 -7.78 1.54
N ARG A 109 -14.53 -8.50 0.79
CA ARG A 109 -15.69 -7.91 0.12
C ARG A 109 -16.79 -7.51 1.10
N ASN A 110 -17.00 -8.29 2.16
CA ASN A 110 -18.16 -8.14 3.06
C ASN A 110 -17.80 -7.48 4.40
N ASN A 111 -16.53 -7.54 4.81
CA ASN A 111 -16.06 -7.07 6.12
C ASN A 111 -14.79 -6.21 5.99
N ALA A 112 -14.68 -5.38 4.94
CA ALA A 112 -13.58 -4.42 4.86
C ALA A 112 -13.70 -3.39 5.99
N ASN A 113 -12.58 -2.96 6.56
CA ASN A 113 -12.49 -1.89 7.56
C ASN A 113 -11.62 -0.72 7.09
N LEU A 114 -10.91 -0.90 5.96
CA LEU A 114 -10.12 0.14 5.30
C LEU A 114 -10.68 0.46 3.91
N ARG A 115 -10.50 1.71 3.48
CA ARG A 115 -10.75 2.16 2.11
C ARG A 115 -9.50 2.82 1.53
N PRO A 116 -9.11 2.50 0.29
CA PRO A 116 -8.07 3.25 -0.40
C PRO A 116 -8.61 4.65 -0.75
N VAL A 117 -7.78 5.66 -0.51
CA VAL A 117 -8.01 7.06 -0.87
C VAL A 117 -6.87 7.49 -1.77
N VAL A 118 -7.21 7.89 -3.00
CA VAL A 118 -6.27 8.38 -3.99
C VAL A 118 -6.08 9.89 -3.80
N ILE A 119 -4.83 10.32 -3.71
CA ILE A 119 -4.42 11.72 -3.63
C ILE A 119 -3.62 12.03 -4.90
N ASP A 120 -4.27 12.71 -5.85
CA ASP A 120 -3.75 12.97 -7.20
C ASP A 120 -3.85 14.44 -7.64
N ARG A 121 -4.40 15.32 -6.79
CA ARG A 121 -4.55 16.75 -7.10
C ARG A 121 -3.19 17.40 -7.37
N ASN A 122 -3.04 17.96 -8.57
CA ASN A 122 -1.87 18.71 -9.03
C ASN A 122 -0.53 17.93 -8.97
N THR A 123 -0.57 16.60 -9.06
CA THR A 123 0.62 15.76 -9.10
C THR A 123 0.56 14.79 -10.28
N SER A 124 1.70 14.56 -10.93
CA SER A 124 1.88 13.46 -11.88
C SER A 124 2.16 12.12 -11.19
N HIS A 125 2.30 12.13 -9.87
CA HIS A 125 2.60 10.98 -9.03
C HIS A 125 1.48 10.82 -8.00
N PRO A 126 0.40 10.09 -8.33
CA PRO A 126 -0.68 9.85 -7.39
C PRO A 126 -0.19 9.00 -6.22
N ARG A 127 -0.76 9.23 -5.04
CA ARG A 127 -0.47 8.48 -3.82
C ARG A 127 -1.74 7.81 -3.33
N VAL A 128 -1.62 6.60 -2.79
CA VAL A 128 -2.76 5.85 -2.25
C VAL A 128 -2.58 5.64 -0.77
N PHE A 129 -3.57 6.04 0.03
CA PHE A 129 -3.61 5.83 1.46
C PHE A 129 -4.76 4.93 1.84
N PHE A 130 -4.54 3.96 2.71
CA PHE A 130 -5.63 3.26 3.38
C PHE A 130 -6.09 4.07 4.58
N CYS A 131 -7.38 4.38 4.60
CA CYS A 131 -8.02 5.08 5.70
C CYS A 131 -9.06 4.17 6.37
N SER A 132 -9.14 4.20 7.70
CA SER A 132 -10.24 3.56 8.42
C SER A 132 -11.56 4.24 8.06
N TYR A 133 -12.65 3.48 7.91
CA TYR A 133 -13.97 4.03 7.64
C TYR A 133 -15.07 3.51 8.57
N THR A 134 -14.72 2.55 9.42
CA THR A 134 -15.55 2.00 10.50
C THR A 134 -15.35 2.79 11.78
#